data_AF-A0A3D3R0Y1-F1
#
_entry.id   AF-A0A3D3R0Y1-F1
#
_cell.length_a   1.000
_cell.length_b   1.000
_cell.length_c   1.000
_cell.angle_alpha   90.00
_cell.angle_beta   90.00
_cell.angle_gamma   90.00
#
_symmetry.space_group_name_H-M   'P 1'
#
loop_
_entity.id
_entity.type
_entity.pdbx_description
1 polymer ?
#
loop_
_entity_poly.entity_id
_entity_poly.type
_entity_poly.pdbx_seq_one_letter_code
_entity_poly.pdbx_strand_id
1 'polypeptide(L)'
;MNQNAVLKRGIEYHTQGQLDQALVDYSEVIDSAAAEDAELMCQALYYRGSVYQRLGEHQRLTDDMNRIIECRGEVHIELVAHAYSMRGESYVAQGQLEAAVSDYTVIIESLEGLPTGMVLSAILCRGESCFAQADYARAAEDIKRVLSSQWLESTSQQSAQELLAECERRLRKR
;
A
#
# COMPACT_ATOMS: atom_id res chain seq x y z
N MET A 1 -21.71 5.81 21.49
CA MET A 1 -20.62 4.84 21.77
C MET A 1 -19.30 5.51 21.45
N ASN A 2 -18.22 5.17 22.15
CA ASN A 2 -16.91 5.74 21.86
C ASN A 2 -16.32 5.03 20.63
N GLN A 3 -16.31 5.69 19.47
CA GLN A 3 -15.86 5.07 18.21
C GLN A 3 -14.39 4.65 18.23
N ASN A 4 -13.55 5.33 19.01
CA ASN A 4 -12.17 4.88 19.22
C ASN A 4 -12.10 3.52 19.94
N ALA A 5 -13.05 3.24 20.85
CA ALA A 5 -13.12 1.94 21.51
C ALA A 5 -13.62 0.84 20.57
N VAL A 6 -14.59 1.16 19.71
CA VAL A 6 -15.08 0.24 18.67
C VAL A 6 -13.97 -0.10 17.67
N LEU A 7 -13.22 0.92 17.20
CA LEU A 7 -12.07 0.71 16.31
C LEU A 7 -11.02 -0.22 16.94
N LYS A 8 -10.65 0.03 18.21
CA LYS A 8 -9.68 -0.80 18.94
C LYS A 8 -10.16 -2.25 19.09
N ARG A 9 -11.45 -2.47 19.33
CA ARG A 9 -12.04 -3.81 19.38
C ARG A 9 -11.97 -4.51 18.02
N GLY A 10 -12.27 -3.79 16.94
CA GLY A 10 -12.10 -4.31 15.57
C GLY A 10 -10.66 -4.74 15.28
N ILE A 11 -9.66 -3.95 15.70
CA ILE A 11 -8.23 -4.30 15.57
C ILE A 11 -7.87 -5.57 16.35
N GLU A 12 -8.41 -5.72 17.56
CA GLU A 12 -8.19 -6.93 18.35
C GLU A 12 -8.81 -8.16 17.67
N TYR A 13 -10.05 -8.06 17.19
CA TYR A 13 -10.68 -9.13 16.40
C TYR A 13 -9.89 -9.48 15.15
N HIS A 14 -9.40 -8.47 14.43
CA HIS A 14 -8.58 -8.67 13.24
C HIS A 14 -7.27 -9.44 13.56
N THR A 15 -6.62 -9.09 14.67
CA THR A 15 -5.40 -9.74 15.16
C THR A 15 -5.65 -11.20 15.54
N GLN A 16 -6.80 -11.49 16.14
CA GLN A 16 -7.24 -12.84 16.48
C GLN A 16 -7.76 -13.66 15.28
N GLY A 17 -7.81 -13.07 14.08
CA GLY A 17 -8.34 -13.72 12.87
C GLY A 17 -9.87 -13.79 12.82
N GLN A 18 -10.56 -13.09 13.72
CA GLN A 18 -12.03 -12.95 13.73
C GLN A 18 -12.45 -11.87 12.73
N LEU A 19 -12.29 -12.19 11.44
CA LEU A 19 -12.41 -11.21 10.35
C LEU A 19 -13.82 -10.64 10.23
N ASP A 20 -14.86 -11.46 10.37
CA ASP A 20 -16.25 -10.99 10.28
C ASP A 20 -16.59 -9.99 11.38
N GLN A 21 -16.18 -10.25 12.62
CA GLN A 21 -16.36 -9.33 13.74
C GLN A 21 -15.58 -8.03 13.55
N ALA A 22 -14.35 -8.11 13.03
CA ALA A 22 -13.56 -6.93 12.70
C ALA A 22 -14.26 -6.07 11.62
N LEU A 23 -14.79 -6.70 10.56
CA LEU A 23 -15.52 -6.00 9.50
C LEU A 23 -16.76 -5.27 10.03
N VAL A 24 -17.50 -5.87 10.97
CA VAL A 24 -18.65 -5.24 11.63
C VAL A 24 -18.21 -3.99 12.38
N ASP A 25 -17.20 -4.10 13.25
CA ASP A 25 -16.72 -2.98 14.05
C ASP A 25 -16.15 -1.84 13.21
N TYR A 26 -15.37 -2.15 12.16
CA TYR A 26 -14.87 -1.13 11.24
C TYR A 26 -16.00 -0.44 10.48
N SER A 27 -17.02 -1.19 10.06
CA SER A 27 -18.16 -0.60 9.34
C SER A 27 -18.98 0.31 10.26
N GLU A 28 -19.17 -0.04 11.53
CA GLU A 28 -19.84 0.83 12.52
C GLU A 28 -19.08 2.17 12.68
N VAL A 29 -17.75 2.13 12.76
CA VAL A 29 -16.93 3.34 12.86
C VAL A 29 -17.08 4.19 11.59
N ILE A 30 -17.03 3.57 10.41
CA ILE A 30 -17.15 4.27 9.13
C ILE A 30 -18.52 4.95 9.00
N ASP A 31 -19.60 4.24 9.33
CA ASP A 31 -20.96 4.76 9.19
C ASP A 31 -21.26 5.92 10.16
N SER A 32 -20.58 5.95 11.31
CA SER A 32 -20.78 6.98 12.33
C SER A 32 -19.80 8.15 12.25
N ALA A 33 -18.57 7.93 11.78
CA ALA A 33 -17.51 8.95 11.73
C ALA A 33 -17.52 9.78 10.44
N ALA A 34 -18.24 9.35 9.40
CA ALA A 34 -18.14 9.86 8.03
C ALA A 34 -18.35 11.38 7.84
N ALA A 35 -18.84 12.11 8.84
CA ALA A 35 -19.03 13.57 8.78
C ALA A 35 -18.30 14.37 9.88
N GLU A 36 -17.78 13.73 10.92
CA GLU A 36 -17.27 14.42 12.12
C GLU A 36 -15.77 14.20 12.36
N ASP A 37 -15.22 13.07 11.88
CA ASP A 37 -13.84 12.70 12.11
C ASP A 37 -13.28 11.93 10.90
N ALA A 38 -12.77 12.67 9.92
CA ALA A 38 -12.23 12.11 8.68
C ALA A 38 -11.02 11.20 8.95
N GLU A 39 -10.21 11.53 9.96
CA GLU A 39 -9.04 10.73 10.35
C GLU A 39 -9.48 9.37 10.91
N LEU A 40 -10.44 9.35 11.84
CA LEU A 40 -10.96 8.10 12.40
C LEU A 40 -11.69 7.25 11.35
N MET A 41 -12.47 7.87 10.47
CA MET A 41 -13.10 7.18 9.34
C MET A 41 -12.04 6.53 8.44
N CYS A 42 -11.00 7.28 8.05
CA CYS A 42 -9.95 6.77 7.16
C CYS A 42 -9.13 5.66 7.81
N GLN A 43 -8.89 5.73 9.13
CA GLN A 43 -8.25 4.64 9.87
C GLN A 43 -9.11 3.37 9.83
N ALA A 44 -10.41 3.48 10.07
CA ALA A 44 -11.32 2.34 9.97
C ALA A 44 -11.38 1.76 8.54
N LEU A 45 -11.39 2.61 7.50
CA LEU A 45 -11.29 2.19 6.09
C LEU A 45 -9.99 1.43 5.82
N TYR A 46 -8.85 1.93 6.34
CA TYR A 46 -7.54 1.27 6.19
C TYR A 46 -7.55 -0.14 6.79
N TYR A 47 -8.00 -0.28 8.04
CA TYR A 47 -8.04 -1.59 8.68
C TYR A 47 -9.05 -2.54 8.02
N ARG A 48 -10.20 -2.03 7.56
CA ARG A 48 -11.18 -2.83 6.82
C ARG A 48 -10.63 -3.29 5.46
N GLY A 49 -9.94 -2.40 4.76
CA GLY A 49 -9.19 -2.71 3.54
C GLY A 49 -8.17 -3.83 3.76
N SER A 50 -7.46 -3.83 4.89
CA SER A 50 -6.49 -4.88 5.22
C SER A 50 -7.16 -6.24 5.43
N VAL A 51 -8.37 -6.27 6.02
CA VAL A 51 -9.18 -7.49 6.10
C VAL A 51 -9.60 -7.95 4.70
N TYR A 52 -10.09 -7.04 3.84
CA TYR A 52 -10.42 -7.39 2.46
C TYR A 52 -9.22 -7.90 1.66
N GLN A 53 -8.03 -7.36 1.89
CA GLN A 53 -6.79 -7.85 1.29
C GLN A 53 -6.54 -9.32 1.64
N ARG A 54 -6.67 -9.67 2.93
CA ARG A 54 -6.51 -11.05 3.41
C ARG A 54 -7.56 -12.00 2.84
N LEU A 55 -8.75 -11.50 2.55
CA LEU A 55 -9.84 -12.26 1.96
C LEU A 55 -9.76 -12.34 0.42
N GLY A 56 -8.86 -11.60 -0.22
CA GLY A 56 -8.80 -11.49 -1.68
C GLY A 56 -9.93 -10.65 -2.30
N GLU A 57 -10.63 -9.87 -1.47
CA GLU A 57 -11.77 -9.02 -1.86
C GLU A 57 -11.28 -7.70 -2.48
N HIS A 58 -10.57 -7.82 -3.60
CA HIS A 58 -9.81 -6.73 -4.22
C HIS A 58 -10.66 -5.50 -4.57
N GLN A 59 -11.89 -5.69 -5.05
CA GLN A 59 -12.77 -4.55 -5.40
C GLN A 59 -13.16 -3.75 -4.15
N ARG A 60 -13.57 -4.43 -3.07
CA ARG A 60 -13.98 -3.77 -1.82
C ARG A 60 -12.80 -3.04 -1.18
N LEU A 61 -11.60 -3.63 -1.24
CA LEU A 61 -10.37 -2.95 -0.84
C LEU A 61 -10.15 -1.68 -1.64
N THR A 62 -10.20 -1.76 -2.98
CA THR A 62 -9.98 -0.60 -3.85
C THR A 62 -10.99 0.51 -3.59
N ASP A 63 -12.26 0.17 -3.37
CA ASP A 63 -13.31 1.14 -3.02
C ASP A 63 -13.00 1.85 -1.69
N ASP A 64 -12.55 1.12 -0.67
CA ASP A 64 -12.16 1.70 0.63
C ASP A 64 -10.89 2.57 0.51
N MET A 65 -9.89 2.15 -0.26
CA MET A 65 -8.67 2.95 -0.48
C MET A 65 -8.96 4.23 -1.26
N ASN A 66 -9.88 4.19 -2.23
CA ASN A 66 -10.31 5.39 -2.97
C ASN A 66 -10.86 6.45 -2.04
N ARG A 67 -11.68 6.05 -1.06
CA ARG A 67 -12.26 6.97 -0.06
C ARG A 67 -11.19 7.62 0.81
N ILE A 68 -10.14 6.89 1.20
CA ILE A 68 -9.01 7.47 1.94
C ILE A 68 -8.25 8.49 1.08
N ILE A 69 -8.05 8.17 -0.19
CA ILE A 69 -7.36 9.05 -1.15
C ILE A 69 -8.15 10.34 -1.39
N GLU A 70 -9.48 10.28 -1.40
CA GLU A 70 -10.36 11.46 -1.50
C GLU A 70 -10.20 12.42 -0.31
N CYS A 71 -9.85 11.90 0.88
CA CYS A 71 -9.56 12.70 2.07
C CYS A 71 -8.14 13.30 2.09
N ARG A 72 -7.39 13.22 0.98
CA ARG A 72 -6.04 13.78 0.90
C ARG A 72 -6.04 15.29 1.20
N GLY A 73 -5.26 15.68 2.19
CA GLY A 73 -5.17 17.06 2.69
C GLY A 73 -5.99 17.30 3.96
N GLU A 74 -6.84 16.36 4.35
CA GLU A 74 -7.63 16.39 5.59
C GLU A 74 -7.11 15.41 6.65
N VAL A 75 -6.43 14.35 6.22
CA VAL A 75 -5.89 13.28 7.08
C VAL A 75 -4.37 13.19 7.00
N HIS A 76 -3.77 12.41 7.90
CA HIS A 76 -2.33 12.18 7.91
C HIS A 76 -1.82 11.62 6.57
N ILE A 77 -0.74 12.20 6.04
CA ILE A 77 -0.24 11.87 4.70
C ILE A 77 0.24 10.41 4.57
N GLU A 78 0.70 9.79 5.66
CA GLU A 78 1.06 8.38 5.69
C GLU A 78 -0.15 7.47 5.43
N LEU A 79 -1.34 7.85 5.90
CA LEU A 79 -2.56 7.08 5.68
C LEU A 79 -2.96 7.09 4.20
N VAL A 80 -2.80 8.24 3.54
CA VAL A 80 -2.98 8.38 2.09
C VAL A 80 -1.95 7.54 1.33
N ALA A 81 -0.69 7.56 1.76
CA ALA A 81 0.35 6.75 1.15
C ALA A 81 0.10 5.24 1.33
N HIS A 82 -0.35 4.80 2.50
CA HIS A 82 -0.80 3.42 2.73
C HIS A 82 -1.95 3.03 1.80
N ALA A 83 -2.91 3.93 1.57
CA ALA A 83 -4.02 3.66 0.66
C ALA A 83 -3.56 3.45 -0.79
N TYR A 84 -2.63 4.29 -1.28
CA TYR A 84 -2.01 4.07 -2.59
C TYR A 84 -1.23 2.76 -2.64
N SER A 85 -0.44 2.42 -1.61
CA SER A 85 0.32 1.17 -1.59
C SER A 85 -0.59 -0.06 -1.62
N MET A 86 -1.61 -0.11 -0.77
CA MET A 86 -2.54 -1.24 -0.71
C MET A 86 -3.34 -1.40 -2.00
N ARG A 87 -3.77 -0.29 -2.60
CA ARG A 87 -4.46 -0.32 -3.90
C ARG A 87 -3.52 -0.79 -5.01
N GLY A 88 -2.26 -0.34 -5.00
CA GLY A 88 -1.21 -0.82 -5.88
C GLY A 88 -0.95 -2.32 -5.75
N GLU A 89 -0.84 -2.85 -4.53
CA GLU A 89 -0.70 -4.29 -4.28
C GLU A 89 -1.91 -5.08 -4.79
N SER A 90 -3.12 -4.56 -4.57
CA SER A 90 -4.35 -5.14 -5.08
C SER A 90 -4.38 -5.17 -6.61
N TYR A 91 -3.86 -4.14 -7.27
CA TYR A 91 -3.72 -4.11 -8.73
C TYR A 91 -2.67 -5.11 -9.22
N VAL A 92 -1.54 -5.27 -8.53
CA VAL A 92 -0.54 -6.31 -8.85
C VAL A 92 -1.18 -7.70 -8.78
N ALA A 93 -1.93 -8.00 -7.72
CA ALA A 93 -2.61 -9.29 -7.56
C ALA A 93 -3.62 -9.58 -8.69
N GLN A 94 -4.21 -8.54 -9.27
CA GLN A 94 -5.14 -8.62 -10.41
C GLN A 94 -4.44 -8.53 -11.78
N GLY A 95 -3.10 -8.41 -11.82
CA GLY A 95 -2.34 -8.25 -13.06
C GLY A 95 -2.45 -6.87 -13.71
N GLN A 96 -3.01 -5.89 -13.03
CA GLN A 96 -3.17 -4.50 -13.49
C GLN A 96 -1.90 -3.69 -13.19
N LEU A 97 -0.78 -4.11 -13.77
CA LEU A 97 0.54 -3.60 -13.41
C LEU A 97 0.72 -2.10 -13.71
N GLU A 98 0.10 -1.58 -14.77
CA GLU A 98 0.16 -0.14 -15.10
C GLU A 98 -0.50 0.71 -14.01
N ALA A 99 -1.64 0.25 -13.47
CA ALA A 99 -2.34 0.93 -12.39
C ALA A 99 -1.52 0.89 -11.10
N ALA A 100 -0.89 -0.25 -10.78
CA ALA A 100 0.01 -0.37 -9.64
C ALA A 100 1.21 0.59 -9.75
N VAL A 101 1.87 0.64 -10.91
CA VAL A 101 3.00 1.57 -11.15
C VAL A 101 2.55 3.02 -10.99
N SER A 102 1.35 3.37 -11.45
CA SER A 102 0.79 4.72 -11.27
C SER A 102 0.64 5.06 -9.79
N ASP A 103 0.06 4.16 -8.99
CA ASP A 103 -0.14 4.38 -7.56
C ASP A 103 1.18 4.54 -6.80
N TYR A 104 2.17 3.67 -7.05
CA TYR A 104 3.48 3.81 -6.43
C TYR A 104 4.19 5.09 -6.87
N THR A 105 4.04 5.52 -8.14
CA THR A 105 4.57 6.80 -8.61
C THR A 105 4.00 7.99 -7.83
N VAL A 106 2.71 7.98 -7.49
CA VAL A 106 2.11 9.07 -6.69
C VAL A 106 2.80 9.19 -5.34
N ILE A 107 3.08 8.07 -4.66
CA ILE A 107 3.80 8.07 -3.37
C ILE A 107 5.20 8.68 -3.51
N ILE A 108 5.91 8.35 -4.58
CA ILE A 108 7.31 8.73 -4.80
C ILE A 108 7.46 10.20 -5.20
N GLU A 109 6.54 10.71 -6.01
CA GLU A 109 6.72 11.98 -6.72
C GLU A 109 5.75 13.07 -6.26
N SER A 110 4.62 12.71 -5.66
CA SER A 110 3.55 13.66 -5.34
C SER A 110 3.21 13.76 -3.85
N LEU A 111 3.64 12.82 -3.01
CA LEU A 111 3.42 12.88 -1.56
C LEU A 111 4.70 13.34 -0.86
N GLU A 112 4.63 14.47 -0.18
CA GLU A 112 5.75 15.08 0.55
C GLU A 112 5.69 14.77 2.05
N GLY A 113 6.84 14.82 2.73
CA GLY A 113 6.92 14.63 4.18
C GLY A 113 6.80 13.18 4.66
N LEU A 114 6.79 12.21 3.74
CA LEU A 114 6.73 10.78 4.09
C LEU A 114 8.04 10.27 4.71
N PRO A 115 7.97 9.31 5.64
CA PRO A 115 9.15 8.60 6.12
C PRO A 115 9.90 7.93 4.97
N THR A 116 11.24 8.02 5.00
CA THR A 116 12.11 7.45 3.96
C THR A 116 11.82 5.97 3.69
N GLY A 117 11.53 5.18 4.73
CA GLY A 117 11.23 3.75 4.58
C GLY A 117 9.98 3.49 3.73
N MET A 118 8.94 4.32 3.86
CA MET A 118 7.72 4.20 3.07
C MET A 118 7.98 4.54 1.60
N VAL A 119 8.75 5.60 1.34
CA VAL A 119 9.15 5.97 -0.03
C VAL A 119 10.00 4.87 -0.67
N LEU A 120 10.95 4.29 0.06
CA LEU A 120 11.77 3.18 -0.43
C LEU A 120 10.95 1.92 -0.71
N SER A 121 9.97 1.61 0.13
CA SER A 121 9.03 0.51 -0.12
C SER A 121 8.25 0.73 -1.41
N ALA A 122 7.70 1.93 -1.63
CA ALA A 122 7.01 2.26 -2.86
C ALA A 122 7.91 2.18 -4.11
N ILE A 123 9.18 2.60 -4.02
CA ILE A 123 10.15 2.46 -5.12
C ILE A 123 10.40 0.98 -5.42
N LEU A 124 10.56 0.14 -4.39
CA LEU A 124 10.76 -1.30 -4.57
C LEU A 124 9.56 -1.95 -5.26
N CYS A 125 8.34 -1.69 -4.77
CA CYS A 125 7.12 -2.24 -5.36
C CYS A 125 6.88 -1.72 -6.80
N ARG A 126 7.24 -0.46 -7.10
CA ARG A 126 7.22 0.06 -8.47
C ARG A 126 8.24 -0.66 -9.35
N GLY A 127 9.44 -0.91 -8.85
CA GLY A 127 10.48 -1.66 -9.56
C GLY A 127 10.05 -3.10 -9.88
N GLU A 128 9.46 -3.80 -8.92
CA GLU A 128 8.89 -5.14 -9.10
C GLU A 128 7.75 -5.16 -10.11
N SER A 129 6.85 -4.16 -10.05
CA SER A 129 5.75 -4.02 -11.00
C SER A 129 6.26 -3.76 -12.42
N CYS A 130 7.25 -2.87 -12.59
CA CYS A 130 7.91 -2.61 -13.87
C CYS A 130 8.60 -3.86 -14.41
N PHE A 131 9.23 -4.66 -13.53
CA PHE A 131 9.85 -5.92 -13.91
C PHE A 131 8.82 -6.91 -14.47
N ALA A 132 7.67 -7.03 -13.81
CA ALA A 132 6.56 -7.87 -14.25
C ALA A 132 5.98 -7.41 -15.61
N GLN A 133 6.04 -6.12 -15.92
CA GLN A 133 5.68 -5.54 -17.24
C GLN A 133 6.78 -5.69 -18.31
N ALA A 134 7.91 -6.33 -17.98
CA ALA A 134 9.11 -6.38 -18.81
C ALA A 134 9.73 -5.01 -19.15
N ASP A 135 9.43 -3.97 -18.36
CA ASP A 135 10.16 -2.71 -18.34
C ASP A 135 11.38 -2.83 -17.42
N TYR A 136 12.35 -3.63 -17.89
CA TYR A 136 13.57 -3.93 -17.14
C TYR A 136 14.46 -2.72 -16.92
N ALA A 137 14.36 -1.68 -17.77
CA ALA A 137 15.16 -0.47 -17.64
C ALA A 137 14.70 0.34 -16.43
N ARG A 138 13.39 0.61 -16.34
CA ARG A 138 12.80 1.32 -15.21
C ARG A 138 12.89 0.52 -13.92
N ALA A 139 12.66 -0.79 -13.99
CA ALA A 139 12.86 -1.68 -12.84
C ALA A 139 14.29 -1.60 -12.29
N ALA A 140 15.32 -1.70 -13.15
CA ALA A 140 16.71 -1.61 -12.72
C ALA A 140 17.03 -0.26 -12.04
N GLU A 141 16.48 0.85 -12.54
CA GLU A 141 16.68 2.17 -11.96
C GLU A 141 16.08 2.27 -10.55
N ASP A 142 14.83 1.83 -10.38
CA ASP A 142 14.16 1.83 -9.09
C ASP A 142 14.89 0.94 -8.06
N ILE A 143 15.30 -0.27 -8.48
CA ILE A 143 16.03 -1.19 -7.60
C ILE A 143 17.41 -0.64 -7.20
N LYS A 144 18.14 0.03 -8.11
CA LYS A 144 19.41 0.71 -7.78
C LYS A 144 19.21 1.81 -6.76
N ARG A 145 18.14 2.61 -6.90
CA ARG A 145 17.80 3.66 -5.95
C ARG A 145 17.56 3.07 -4.56
N VAL A 146 16.86 1.94 -4.47
CA VAL A 146 16.60 1.23 -3.20
C VAL A 146 17.90 0.69 -2.60
N LEU A 147 18.76 0.03 -3.38
CA LEU A 147 20.04 -0.54 -2.93
C LEU A 147 21.07 0.52 -2.49
N SER A 148 20.95 1.75 -2.98
CA SER A 148 21.79 2.86 -2.52
C SER A 148 21.45 3.33 -1.09
N SER A 149 20.30 2.91 -0.56
CA SER A 149 19.84 3.29 0.77
C SER A 149 20.45 2.42 1.88
N GLN A 150 20.83 3.07 2.98
CA GLN A 150 21.38 2.44 4.18
C GLN A 150 20.32 1.71 5.02
N TRP A 151 19.03 1.88 4.68
CA TRP A 151 17.88 1.43 5.48
C TRP A 151 17.31 0.08 5.05
N LEU A 152 17.92 -0.59 4.07
CA LEU A 152 17.44 -1.88 3.59
C LEU A 152 18.02 -3.01 4.43
N GLU A 153 17.15 -3.87 4.97
CA GLU A 153 17.57 -5.09 5.68
C GLU A 153 18.37 -6.02 4.75
N SER A 154 19.32 -6.79 5.32
CA SER A 154 20.25 -7.62 4.53
C SER A 154 19.55 -8.66 3.63
N THR A 155 18.43 -9.22 4.09
CA THR A 155 17.59 -10.17 3.33
C THR A 155 16.90 -9.49 2.14
N SER A 156 16.36 -8.29 2.36
CA SER A 156 15.76 -7.46 1.32
C SER A 156 16.80 -6.96 0.32
N GLN A 157 18.04 -6.70 0.76
CA GLN A 157 19.17 -6.35 -0.12
C GLN A 157 19.51 -7.48 -1.08
N GLN A 158 19.58 -8.72 -0.59
CA GLN A 158 19.89 -9.86 -1.46
C GLN A 158 18.83 -10.02 -2.55
N SER A 159 17.54 -9.99 -2.18
CA SER A 159 16.44 -10.13 -3.13
C SER A 159 16.45 -9.01 -4.18
N ALA A 160 16.70 -7.76 -3.75
CA ALA A 160 16.83 -6.62 -4.65
C ALA A 160 18.05 -6.76 -5.59
N GLN A 161 19.19 -7.25 -5.11
CA GLN A 161 20.37 -7.51 -5.96
C GLN A 161 20.10 -8.59 -7.01
N GLU A 162 19.40 -9.67 -6.64
CA GLU A 162 19.02 -10.73 -7.56
C GLU A 162 18.08 -10.21 -8.66
N LEU A 163 17.09 -9.41 -8.29
CA LEU A 163 16.17 -8.77 -9.22
C LEU A 163 16.91 -7.83 -10.18
N LEU A 164 17.83 -7.00 -9.66
CA LEU A 164 18.65 -6.12 -10.49
C LEU A 164 19.52 -6.91 -11.49
N ALA A 165 20.17 -7.99 -11.04
CA ALA A 165 20.96 -8.84 -11.92
C ALA A 165 20.11 -9.45 -13.04
N GLU A 166 18.87 -9.85 -12.75
CA GLU A 166 17.95 -10.35 -13.78
C GLU A 166 17.52 -9.26 -14.76
N CYS A 167 17.20 -8.04 -14.30
CA CYS A 167 16.94 -6.89 -15.17
C CYS A 167 18.09 -6.68 -16.16
N GLU A 168 19.33 -6.65 -15.67
CA GLU A 168 20.52 -6.45 -16.50
C GLU A 168 20.74 -7.59 -17.50
N ARG A 169 20.52 -8.84 -17.08
CA ARG A 169 20.59 -10.00 -17.99
C ARG A 169 19.57 -9.88 -19.13
N ARG A 170 18.36 -9.42 -18.86
CA ARG A 170 17.29 -9.25 -19.85
C ARG A 170 17.60 -8.10 -20.82
N LEU A 171 18.15 -6.99 -20.32
CA LEU A 171 18.54 -5.85 -21.14
C LEU A 171 19.68 -6.17 -22.11
N ARG A 172 20.66 -7.00 -21.71
CA ARG A 172 21.76 -7.44 -22.59
C ARG A 172 21.34 -8.40 -23.71
N LYS A 173 20.14 -8.99 -23.63
CA LYS A 173 19.62 -9.97 -24.60
C LYS A 173 18.66 -9.36 -25.63
N ARG A 174 18.37 -8.05 -25.55
CA ARG A 174 17.62 -7.28 -26.56
C ARG A 174 18.57 -6.75 -27.62
#